data_AF-A0A9D5UYE3-F1
#
_entry.id   AF-A0A9D5UYE3-F1
#
_cell.length_a   1.000
_cell.length_b   1.000
_cell.length_c   1.000
_cell.angle_alpha   90.00
_cell.angle_beta   90.00
_cell.angle_gamma   90.00
#
_symmetry.space_group_name_H-M   'P 1'
#
loop_
_entity.id
_entity.type
_entity.pdbx_description
1 polymer ?
#
loop_
_entity_poly.entity_id
_entity_poly.type
_entity_poly.pdbx_seq_one_letter_code
_entity_poly.pdbx_strand_id
1 'polypeptide(L)'
;MKKILAVVGFGLALMGAQGFLHAGPLGDAIKAGMGEAREGIMGMLAAPDAAARAEKLAMVKSGTAKVEAVLAGADPAKVAEFKAVWTEFKNTRDTQLIPAIQAGKKDEAKALADGIQAERINKMKTILGGL
;
A
#
# COMPACT_ATOMS: atom_id res chain seq x y z
N MET A 1 -44.45 27.57 -39.64
CA MET A 1 -44.68 28.48 -38.49
C MET A 1 -43.71 28.10 -37.38
N LYS A 2 -42.87 29.05 -36.95
CA LYS A 2 -42.02 28.99 -35.75
C LYS A 2 -42.86 28.68 -34.52
N LYS A 3 -42.40 27.78 -33.64
CA LYS A 3 -42.49 27.94 -32.16
C LYS A 3 -41.29 27.26 -31.50
N ILE A 4 -40.29 28.08 -31.17
CA ILE A 4 -39.31 27.84 -30.11
C ILE A 4 -39.95 28.36 -28.83
N LEU A 5 -39.86 27.64 -27.72
CA LEU A 5 -39.62 28.21 -26.38
C LEU A 5 -39.28 27.10 -25.39
N ALA A 6 -38.11 27.27 -24.79
CA ALA A 6 -37.51 26.45 -23.74
C ALA A 6 -38.20 26.65 -22.39
N VAL A 7 -38.17 25.62 -21.54
CA VAL A 7 -38.12 25.80 -20.07
C VAL A 7 -37.07 24.84 -19.53
N VAL A 8 -36.06 25.46 -18.94
CA VAL A 8 -35.02 24.88 -18.08
C VAL A 8 -35.66 24.42 -16.78
N GLY A 9 -35.38 23.20 -16.36
CA GLY A 9 -35.73 22.67 -15.03
C GLY A 9 -34.53 21.94 -14.44
N PHE A 10 -33.74 22.68 -13.67
CA PHE A 10 -32.61 22.23 -12.88
C PHE A 10 -33.12 21.34 -11.73
N GLY A 11 -32.77 20.06 -11.74
CA GLY A 11 -33.10 19.09 -10.70
C GLY A 11 -31.89 18.20 -10.45
N LEU A 12 -31.13 18.57 -9.42
CA LEU A 12 -29.80 18.14 -9.06
C LEU A 12 -29.77 16.73 -8.43
N ALA A 13 -28.70 16.00 -8.75
CA ALA A 13 -28.05 14.93 -8.00
C ALA A 13 -28.78 13.58 -7.82
N LEU A 14 -28.67 12.74 -8.84
CA LEU A 14 -28.51 11.30 -8.67
C LEU A 14 -27.16 10.92 -9.26
N MET A 15 -26.17 10.67 -8.40
CA MET A 15 -25.15 9.65 -8.61
C MET A 15 -24.23 9.59 -7.39
N GLY A 16 -24.31 8.47 -6.66
CA GLY A 16 -23.34 8.12 -5.65
C GLY A 16 -21.97 7.98 -6.31
N ALA A 17 -21.12 8.99 -6.14
CA ALA A 17 -19.69 8.83 -6.35
C ALA A 17 -19.14 8.11 -5.11
N GLN A 18 -19.28 6.78 -5.08
CA GLN A 18 -18.21 5.98 -4.48
C GLN A 18 -17.02 6.16 -5.41
N GLY A 19 -16.31 7.27 -5.22
CA GLY A 19 -15.11 7.59 -5.98
C GLY A 19 -14.13 6.46 -5.77
N PHE A 20 -13.90 5.67 -6.82
CA PHE A 20 -12.59 5.07 -6.99
C PHE A 20 -11.62 6.24 -7.11
N LEU A 21 -11.12 6.69 -5.97
CA LEU A 21 -9.99 7.59 -5.94
C LEU A 21 -8.80 6.80 -6.51
N HIS A 22 -8.54 6.98 -7.79
CA HIS A 22 -7.29 6.56 -8.38
C HIS A 22 -6.21 7.49 -7.85
N ALA A 23 -5.19 6.90 -7.23
CA ALA A 23 -4.07 7.64 -6.71
C ALA A 23 -3.39 8.41 -7.85
N GLY A 24 -2.91 9.63 -7.58
CA GLY A 24 -2.09 10.37 -8.54
C GLY A 24 -0.76 9.64 -8.84
N PRO A 25 0.06 10.13 -9.79
CA PRO A 25 1.34 9.49 -10.15
C PRO A 25 2.27 9.21 -8.95
N LEU A 26 2.20 10.07 -7.92
CA LEU A 26 2.88 9.87 -6.65
C LEU A 26 2.35 8.64 -5.90
N GLY A 27 1.04 8.56 -5.69
CA GLY A 27 0.43 7.48 -4.94
C GLY A 27 0.49 6.14 -5.69
N ASP A 28 0.45 6.14 -7.02
CA ASP A 28 0.68 4.94 -7.84
C ASP A 28 2.12 4.40 -7.69
N ALA A 29 3.12 5.28 -7.69
CA ALA A 29 4.52 4.88 -7.49
C ALA A 29 4.74 4.29 -6.09
N ILE A 30 4.15 4.90 -5.05
CA ILE A 30 4.20 4.37 -3.68
C ILE A 30 3.49 3.01 -3.60
N LYS A 31 2.31 2.89 -4.21
CA LYS A 31 1.51 1.65 -4.23
C LYS A 31 2.26 0.49 -4.89
N ALA A 32 2.98 0.76 -5.99
CA ALA A 32 3.79 -0.24 -6.66
C ALA A 32 4.91 -0.78 -5.75
N GLY A 33 5.67 0.11 -5.09
CA GLY A 33 6.73 -0.29 -4.16
C GLY A 33 6.20 -1.06 -2.94
N MET A 34 5.06 -0.62 -2.39
CA MET A 34 4.37 -1.37 -1.32
C MET A 34 3.92 -2.77 -1.76
N GLY A 35 3.37 -2.88 -2.96
CA GLY A 35 2.92 -4.14 -3.54
C GLY A 35 4.06 -5.14 -3.65
N GLU A 36 5.18 -4.71 -4.23
CA GLU A 36 6.39 -5.53 -4.35
C GLU A 36 6.94 -5.95 -2.98
N ALA A 37 6.97 -5.03 -2.01
CA ALA A 37 7.43 -5.37 -0.67
C ALA A 37 6.51 -6.40 0.01
N ARG A 38 5.19 -6.27 -0.16
CA ARG A 38 4.21 -7.22 0.41
C ARG A 38 4.28 -8.58 -0.27
N GLU A 39 4.44 -8.61 -1.59
CA GLU A 39 4.64 -9.83 -2.35
C GLU A 39 5.91 -10.57 -1.90
N GLY A 40 7.01 -9.84 -1.70
CA GLY A 40 8.24 -10.40 -1.14
C GLY A 40 8.01 -11.06 0.23
N ILE A 41 7.30 -10.40 1.15
CA ILE A 41 6.98 -10.95 2.47
C ILE A 41 6.16 -12.25 2.35
N MET A 42 5.11 -12.26 1.52
CA MET A 42 4.28 -13.45 1.33
C MET A 42 5.06 -14.57 0.64
N GLY A 43 5.93 -14.23 -0.31
CA GLY A 43 6.86 -15.17 -0.93
C GLY A 43 7.82 -15.78 0.09
N MET A 44 8.33 -15.01 1.05
CA MET A 44 9.19 -15.54 2.12
C MET A 44 8.44 -16.54 3.01
N LEU A 45 7.16 -16.33 3.29
CA LEU A 45 6.32 -17.27 4.05
C LEU A 45 6.06 -18.58 3.29
N ALA A 46 5.89 -18.50 1.98
CA ALA A 46 5.61 -19.65 1.11
C ALA A 46 6.88 -20.40 0.66
N ALA A 47 8.05 -19.78 0.77
CA ALA A 47 9.30 -20.32 0.28
C ALA A 47 9.69 -21.63 1.00
N PRO A 48 10.15 -22.65 0.25
CA PRO A 48 10.44 -23.98 0.81
C PRO A 48 11.76 -24.03 1.60
N ASP A 49 12.70 -23.14 1.29
CA ASP A 49 14.05 -23.16 1.85
C ASP A 49 14.63 -21.75 2.07
N ALA A 50 15.88 -21.68 2.54
CA ALA A 50 16.56 -20.42 2.82
C ALA A 50 16.96 -19.63 1.56
N ALA A 51 17.29 -20.32 0.46
CA ALA A 51 17.71 -19.68 -0.79
C ALA A 51 16.51 -18.96 -1.43
N ALA A 52 15.37 -19.64 -1.53
CA ALA A 52 14.11 -19.05 -1.99
C ALA A 52 13.68 -17.88 -1.09
N ARG A 53 13.85 -17.97 0.24
CA ARG A 53 13.59 -16.84 1.15
C ARG A 53 14.50 -15.65 0.87
N ALA A 54 15.77 -15.87 0.53
CA ALA A 54 16.71 -14.79 0.24
C ALA A 54 16.33 -14.01 -1.03
N GLU A 55 15.89 -14.70 -2.08
CA GLU A 55 15.37 -14.05 -3.30
C GLU A 55 14.15 -13.18 -3.00
N LYS A 56 13.21 -13.69 -2.19
CA LYS A 56 12.01 -12.94 -1.81
C LYS A 56 12.34 -11.76 -0.88
N LEU A 57 13.34 -11.88 -0.02
CA LEU A 57 13.87 -10.76 0.76
C LEU A 57 14.44 -9.66 -0.13
N ALA A 58 15.04 -9.98 -1.28
CA ALA A 58 15.49 -8.98 -2.23
C ALA A 58 14.32 -8.16 -2.80
N MET A 59 13.17 -8.79 -3.07
CA MET A 59 11.94 -8.08 -3.46
C MET A 59 11.45 -7.14 -2.35
N VAL A 60 11.48 -7.59 -1.08
CA VAL A 60 11.15 -6.74 0.07
C VAL A 60 12.01 -5.48 0.10
N LYS A 61 13.32 -5.64 -0.08
CA LYS A 61 14.28 -4.53 -0.10
C LYS A 61 14.07 -3.60 -1.30
N SER A 62 13.88 -4.16 -2.50
CA SER A 62 13.63 -3.40 -3.73
C SER A 62 12.34 -2.57 -3.62
N GLY A 63 11.22 -3.18 -3.25
CA GLY A 63 9.96 -2.47 -3.03
C GLY A 63 10.07 -1.38 -1.97
N THR A 64 10.78 -1.66 -0.87
CA THR A 64 11.07 -0.66 0.18
C THR A 64 11.86 0.52 -0.37
N ALA A 65 12.94 0.27 -1.10
CA ALA A 65 13.78 1.32 -1.68
C ALA A 65 12.99 2.20 -2.67
N LYS A 66 12.08 1.61 -3.45
CA LYS A 66 11.19 2.37 -4.34
C LYS A 66 10.28 3.31 -3.55
N VAL A 67 9.66 2.84 -2.46
CA VAL A 67 8.84 3.71 -1.59
C VAL A 67 9.69 4.83 -1.00
N GLU A 68 10.86 4.52 -0.44
CA GLU A 68 11.75 5.53 0.16
C GLU A 68 12.19 6.60 -0.86
N ALA A 69 12.54 6.18 -2.09
CA ALA A 69 12.95 7.10 -3.15
C ALA A 69 11.82 8.08 -3.51
N VAL A 70 10.59 7.58 -3.63
CA VAL A 70 9.41 8.42 -3.90
C VAL A 70 9.15 9.37 -2.73
N LEU A 71 9.25 8.89 -1.50
CA LEU A 71 9.05 9.68 -0.28
C LEU A 71 10.12 10.77 -0.06
N ALA A 72 11.32 10.56 -0.57
CA ALA A 72 12.41 11.54 -0.50
C ALA A 72 12.17 12.74 -1.44
N GLY A 73 11.51 12.52 -2.59
CA GLY A 73 11.17 13.58 -3.55
C GLY A 73 9.80 14.23 -3.34
N ALA A 74 8.98 13.70 -2.44
CA ALA A 74 7.63 14.19 -2.18
C ALA A 74 7.60 15.37 -1.20
N ASP A 75 6.61 16.26 -1.36
CA ASP A 75 6.28 17.29 -0.39
C ASP A 75 5.99 16.63 0.98
N PRO A 76 6.78 16.91 2.04
CA PRO A 76 6.61 16.30 3.35
C PRO A 76 5.21 16.47 3.93
N ALA A 77 4.53 17.59 3.66
CA ALA A 77 3.18 17.84 4.16
C ALA A 77 2.14 16.89 3.55
N LYS A 78 2.33 16.51 2.27
CA LYS A 78 1.42 15.59 1.57
C LYS A 78 1.59 14.15 2.01
N VAL A 79 2.81 13.74 2.38
CA VAL A 79 3.12 12.33 2.70
C VAL A 79 3.33 12.05 4.19
N ALA A 80 3.08 13.03 5.07
CA ALA A 80 3.34 12.91 6.51
C ALA A 80 2.59 11.72 7.14
N GLU A 81 1.28 11.61 6.87
CA GLU A 81 0.45 10.54 7.41
C GLU A 81 0.90 9.16 6.88
N PHE A 82 1.21 9.09 5.58
CA PHE A 82 1.75 7.88 4.98
C PHE A 82 3.08 7.47 5.63
N LYS A 83 4.02 8.41 5.79
CA LYS A 83 5.35 8.17 6.37
C LYS A 83 5.28 7.61 7.79
N ALA A 84 4.33 8.08 8.60
CA ALA A 84 4.12 7.56 9.95
C ALA A 84 3.74 6.07 9.93
N VAL A 85 2.71 5.70 9.15
CA VAL A 85 2.27 4.30 9.06
C VAL A 85 3.31 3.41 8.39
N TRP A 86 4.00 3.91 7.36
CA TRP A 86 5.09 3.21 6.70
C TRP A 86 6.24 2.87 7.65
N THR A 87 6.56 3.76 8.58
CA THR A 87 7.61 3.56 9.58
C THR A 87 7.24 2.42 10.53
N GLU A 88 5.99 2.39 11.02
CA GLU A 88 5.51 1.29 11.87
C GLU A 88 5.44 -0.05 11.12
N PHE A 89 5.02 -0.03 9.85
CA PHE A 89 5.02 -1.21 8.98
C PHE A 89 6.44 -1.79 8.86
N LYS A 90 7.43 -0.96 8.51
CA LYS A 90 8.83 -1.40 8.45
C LYS A 90 9.32 -1.93 9.79
N ASN A 91 9.02 -1.23 10.88
CA ASN A 91 9.46 -1.64 12.21
C ASN A 91 8.96 -3.06 12.55
N THR A 92 7.67 -3.35 12.39
CA THR A 92 7.17 -4.70 12.67
C THR A 92 7.70 -5.73 11.66
N ARG A 93 7.85 -5.35 10.40
CA ARG A 93 8.46 -6.24 9.39
C ARG A 93 9.87 -6.65 9.80
N ASP A 94 10.71 -5.69 10.17
CA ASP A 94 12.15 -5.87 10.34
C ASP A 94 12.51 -6.45 11.72
N THR A 95 11.73 -6.11 12.76
CA THR A 95 12.02 -6.54 14.14
C THR A 95 11.29 -7.80 14.56
N GLN A 96 10.18 -8.15 13.90
CA GLN A 96 9.33 -9.28 14.33
C GLN A 96 9.09 -10.26 13.18
N LEU A 97 8.50 -9.80 12.07
CA LEU A 97 8.04 -10.70 11.01
C LEU A 97 9.18 -11.42 10.29
N ILE A 98 10.16 -10.69 9.75
CA ILE A 98 11.31 -11.29 9.05
C ILE A 98 12.08 -12.25 9.99
N PRO A 99 12.40 -11.86 11.24
CA PRO A 99 13.00 -12.78 12.21
C PRO A 99 12.18 -14.04 12.46
N ALA A 100 10.85 -13.95 12.62
CA ALA A 100 9.98 -15.10 12.80
C ALA A 100 10.00 -16.05 11.58
N ILE A 101 9.99 -15.49 10.36
CA ILE A 101 10.12 -16.26 9.12
C ILE A 101 11.49 -16.96 9.06
N GLN A 102 12.56 -16.26 9.42
CA GLN A 102 13.92 -16.80 9.40
C GLN A 102 14.09 -17.94 10.40
N ALA A 103 13.51 -17.80 11.60
CA ALA A 103 13.48 -18.80 12.66
C ALA A 103 12.53 -19.98 12.38
N GLY A 104 11.82 -20.00 11.25
CA GLY A 104 10.90 -21.07 10.88
C GLY A 104 9.59 -21.09 11.69
N LYS A 105 9.29 -20.03 12.44
CA LYS A 105 8.07 -19.90 13.25
C LYS A 105 6.87 -19.50 12.37
N LYS A 106 6.41 -20.46 11.56
CA LYS A 106 5.43 -20.19 10.49
C LYS A 106 4.11 -19.60 11.00
N ASP A 107 3.55 -20.10 12.09
CA ASP A 107 2.27 -19.63 12.62
C ASP A 107 2.38 -18.21 13.20
N GLU A 108 3.44 -17.92 13.95
CA GLU A 108 3.73 -16.58 14.47
C GLU A 108 3.93 -15.58 13.31
N ALA A 109 4.72 -15.95 12.32
CA ALA A 109 4.96 -15.12 11.15
C ALA A 109 3.67 -14.88 10.33
N LYS A 110 2.82 -15.90 10.18
CA LYS A 110 1.52 -15.76 9.51
C LYS A 110 0.58 -14.84 10.28
N ALA A 111 0.49 -15.00 11.60
CA ALA A 111 -0.32 -14.13 12.45
C ALA A 111 0.11 -12.66 12.36
N LEU A 112 1.43 -12.39 12.37
CA LEU A 112 1.95 -11.04 12.18
C LEU A 112 1.65 -10.47 10.79
N ALA A 113 1.81 -11.29 9.74
CA ALA A 113 1.61 -10.89 8.35
C ALA A 113 0.14 -10.60 8.01
N ASP A 114 -0.79 -11.42 8.52
CA ASP A 114 -2.21 -11.32 8.25
C ASP A 114 -2.96 -10.43 9.26
N GLY A 115 -2.36 -10.18 10.43
CA GLY A 115 -2.85 -9.23 11.42
C GLY A 115 -2.26 -7.83 11.21
N ILE A 116 -1.41 -7.41 12.14
CA ILE A 116 -0.96 -6.00 12.24
C ILE A 116 -0.28 -5.47 10.97
N GLN A 117 0.45 -6.30 10.22
CA GLN A 117 1.04 -5.88 8.94
C GLN A 117 -0.03 -5.63 7.86
N ALA A 118 -1.08 -6.45 7.80
CA ALA A 118 -2.16 -6.28 6.85
C ALA A 118 -3.00 -5.03 7.19
N GLU A 119 -3.28 -4.79 8.46
CA GLU A 119 -3.95 -3.58 8.94
C GLU A 119 -3.20 -2.31 8.51
N ARG A 120 -1.88 -2.27 8.71
CA ARG A 120 -1.05 -1.14 8.30
C ARG A 120 -0.99 -0.96 6.78
N ILE A 121 -0.92 -2.04 6.00
CA ILE A 121 -1.02 -1.95 4.54
C ILE A 121 -2.36 -1.38 4.11
N ASN A 122 -3.46 -1.81 4.72
CA ASN A 122 -4.78 -1.31 4.37
C ASN A 122 -4.91 0.17 4.72
N LYS A 123 -4.41 0.59 5.90
CA LYS A 123 -4.35 2.01 6.27
C LYS A 123 -3.55 2.84 5.26
N MET A 124 -2.36 2.36 4.86
CA MET A 124 -1.56 3.02 3.83
C MET A 124 -2.28 3.09 2.48
N LYS A 125 -2.99 2.04 2.05
CA LYS A 125 -3.80 2.05 0.82
C LYS A 125 -4.93 3.09 0.89
N THR A 126 -5.59 3.23 2.04
CA THR A 126 -6.62 4.25 2.25
C THR A 126 -6.03 5.65 2.13
N ILE A 127 -4.88 5.91 2.77
CA ILE A 127 -4.17 7.19 2.66
C ILE A 127 -3.79 7.48 1.20
N LEU A 128 -3.28 6.48 0.47
CA LEU A 128 -2.92 6.61 -0.95
C LEU A 128 -4.10 6.90 -1.86
N GLY A 129 -5.31 6.43 -1.53
CA GLY A 129 -6.51 6.85 -2.25
C GLY A 129 -6.74 8.35 -2.13
N GLY A 130 -6.31 9.01 -1.06
CA GLY A 130 -6.42 10.46 -0.92
C GLY A 130 -5.31 11.27 -1.61
N LEU A 131 -4.29 10.62 -2.20
CA LEU A 131 -3.08 11.24 -2.78
C LEU A 131 -3.10 11.27 -4.31
#